data_AF-A0A835FMB5-F1
#
_entry.id   AF-A0A835FMB5-F1
#
_cell.length_a   1.000
_cell.length_b   1.000
_cell.length_c   1.000
_cell.angle_alpha   90.00
_cell.angle_beta   90.00
_cell.angle_gamma   90.00
#
_symmetry.space_group_name_H-M   'P 1'
#
loop_
_entity.id
_entity.type
_entity.pdbx_description
1 polymer ?
#
loop_
_entity_poly.entity_id
_entity_poly.type
_entity_poly.pdbx_seq_one_letter_code
_entity_poly.pdbx_strand_id
1 'polypeptide(L)'
;MIQECISKKENLFEVMKTVDVLERLGVGYHFEEDIASFLDVLNRNPSVAHDLIMCLAASISGIILFSDCITIIIYMQKFSKISWMRMGISRTNVDALLSLYEAAHLRKCDEDILKRAIVFTTNSLSSLANGGDHLPKPIRDKVLHALASPSHRRIKRLEARNFISIYEDDKETNEDILELAKLGLSHPSADAP
;
A
#
# COMPACT_ATOMS: atom_id res chain seq x y z
N MET A 1 -7.55 -0.07 -20.24
CA MET A 1 -7.31 -1.19 -19.30
C MET A 1 -8.11 -1.00 -18.01
N ILE A 2 -7.87 0.05 -17.20
CA ILE A 2 -8.63 0.29 -15.96
C ILE A 2 -10.10 0.65 -16.24
N GLN A 3 -10.38 1.56 -17.19
CA GLN A 3 -11.76 1.89 -17.61
C GLN A 3 -12.55 0.67 -18.12
N GLU A 4 -11.90 -0.28 -18.78
CA GLU A 4 -12.55 -1.50 -19.26
C GLU A 4 -12.92 -2.43 -18.08
N CYS A 5 -12.04 -2.56 -17.08
CA CYS A 5 -12.32 -3.29 -15.84
C CYS A 5 -13.40 -2.59 -14.98
N ILE A 6 -13.37 -1.25 -14.88
CA ILE A 6 -14.39 -0.46 -14.16
C ILE A 6 -15.77 -0.62 -14.83
N SER A 7 -15.82 -0.62 -16.16
CA SER A 7 -17.09 -0.71 -16.91
C SER A 7 -17.80 -2.07 -16.75
N LYS A 8 -17.05 -3.15 -16.48
CA LYS A 8 -17.60 -4.51 -16.36
C LYS A 8 -18.01 -4.91 -14.93
N LYS A 9 -17.77 -4.09 -13.89
CA LYS A 9 -17.90 -4.49 -12.46
C LYS A 9 -17.13 -5.79 -12.12
N GLU A 10 -16.21 -6.20 -12.98
CA GLU A 10 -15.44 -7.43 -12.81
C GLU A 10 -14.31 -7.16 -11.81
N ASN A 11 -14.40 -7.88 -10.69
CA ASN A 11 -13.44 -8.01 -9.60
C ASN A 11 -12.68 -6.73 -9.17
N LEU A 12 -13.31 -5.90 -8.32
CA LEU A 12 -12.68 -4.72 -7.69
C LEU A 12 -11.33 -5.03 -6.99
N PHE A 13 -11.09 -6.29 -6.61
CA PHE A 13 -9.81 -6.75 -6.07
C PHE A 13 -8.69 -6.78 -7.11
N GLU A 14 -8.98 -7.20 -8.33
CA GLU A 14 -8.01 -7.18 -9.45
C GLU A 14 -7.71 -5.75 -9.88
N VAL A 15 -8.73 -4.87 -9.90
CA VAL A 15 -8.53 -3.45 -10.15
C VAL A 15 -7.64 -2.83 -9.09
N MET A 16 -7.90 -3.14 -7.82
CA MET A 16 -7.07 -2.66 -6.71
C MET A 16 -5.61 -3.16 -6.79
N LYS A 17 -5.40 -4.45 -7.11
CA LYS A 17 -4.06 -5.00 -7.37
C LYS A 17 -3.34 -4.25 -8.50
N THR A 18 -4.07 -3.95 -9.57
CA THR A 18 -3.52 -3.20 -10.71
C THR A 18 -3.10 -1.79 -10.30
N VAL A 19 -3.93 -1.09 -9.51
CA VAL A 19 -3.61 0.24 -8.99
C VAL A 19 -2.37 0.19 -8.07
N ASP A 20 -2.26 -0.80 -7.20
CA ASP A 20 -1.07 -1.00 -6.35
C ASP A 20 0.20 -1.14 -7.20
N VAL A 21 0.16 -1.99 -8.22
CA VAL A 21 1.28 -2.19 -9.15
C VAL A 21 1.68 -0.90 -9.86
N LEU A 22 0.72 -0.15 -10.41
CA LEU A 22 0.98 1.10 -11.14
C LEU A 22 1.63 2.16 -10.25
N GLU A 23 1.14 2.31 -9.02
CA GLU A 23 1.70 3.23 -8.02
C GLU A 23 3.14 2.83 -7.64
N ARG A 24 3.38 1.53 -7.39
CA ARG A 24 4.71 1.04 -6.98
C ARG A 24 5.74 1.12 -8.09
N LEU A 25 5.32 0.92 -9.34
CA LEU A 25 6.17 1.12 -10.52
C LEU A 25 6.36 2.60 -10.86
N GLY A 26 5.69 3.51 -10.16
CA GLY A 26 5.82 4.94 -10.36
C GLY A 26 5.22 5.43 -11.66
N VAL A 27 4.30 4.68 -12.27
CA VAL A 27 3.60 5.03 -13.52
C VAL A 27 2.14 5.41 -13.30
N GLY A 28 1.68 5.42 -12.04
CA GLY A 28 0.31 5.79 -11.66
C GLY A 28 -0.14 7.18 -12.16
N TYR A 29 0.81 8.11 -12.35
CA TYR A 29 0.52 9.44 -12.88
C TYR A 29 -0.03 9.43 -14.33
N HIS A 30 0.18 8.36 -15.09
CA HIS A 30 -0.44 8.19 -16.40
C HIS A 30 -1.93 7.81 -16.31
N PHE A 31 -2.40 7.43 -15.13
CA PHE A 31 -3.72 6.85 -14.88
C PHE A 31 -4.49 7.60 -13.78
N GLU A 32 -4.15 8.87 -13.48
CA GLU A 32 -4.73 9.61 -12.36
C GLU A 32 -6.27 9.66 -12.40
N GLU A 33 -6.85 9.90 -13.58
CA GLU A 33 -8.32 9.94 -13.75
C GLU A 33 -8.99 8.58 -13.49
N ASP A 34 -8.37 7.51 -13.99
CA ASP A 34 -8.82 6.13 -13.81
C ASP A 34 -8.74 5.70 -12.34
N ILE A 35 -7.64 6.04 -11.68
CA ILE A 35 -7.41 5.80 -10.24
C ILE A 35 -8.42 6.60 -9.42
N ALA A 36 -8.63 7.88 -9.73
CA ALA A 36 -9.60 8.73 -9.04
C ALA A 36 -11.04 8.19 -9.19
N SER A 37 -11.42 7.75 -10.39
CA SER A 37 -12.73 7.14 -10.64
C SER A 37 -12.94 5.87 -9.81
N PHE A 38 -11.92 5.00 -9.76
CA PHE A 38 -11.96 3.78 -8.96
C PHE A 38 -12.09 4.09 -7.46
N LEU A 39 -11.37 5.10 -6.96
CA LEU A 39 -11.47 5.51 -5.55
C LEU A 39 -12.83 6.11 -5.20
N ASP A 40 -13.48 6.84 -6.12
CA ASP A 40 -14.83 7.31 -5.93
C ASP A 40 -15.83 6.14 -5.79
N VAL A 41 -15.66 5.08 -6.60
CA VAL A 41 -16.45 3.84 -6.44
C VAL A 41 -16.26 3.22 -5.06
N LEU A 42 -15.03 3.20 -4.53
CA LEU A 42 -14.73 2.69 -3.19
C LEU A 42 -15.31 3.56 -2.08
N ASN A 43 -15.20 4.88 -2.21
CA ASN A 43 -15.74 5.84 -1.24
C ASN A 43 -17.27 5.76 -1.15
N ARG A 44 -17.96 5.48 -2.28
CA ARG A 44 -19.40 5.22 -2.30
C ARG A 44 -19.79 3.88 -1.68
N ASN A 45 -18.86 2.93 -1.55
CA ASN A 45 -19.09 1.58 -1.04
C ASN A 45 -18.13 1.21 0.10
N PRO A 46 -18.27 1.83 1.29
CA PRO A 46 -17.31 1.70 2.39
C PRO A 46 -17.22 0.29 3.04
N SER A 47 -18.17 -0.61 2.74
CA SER A 47 -18.06 -2.03 3.11
C SER A 47 -17.12 -2.79 2.17
N VAL A 48 -17.27 -2.59 0.86
CA VAL A 48 -16.44 -3.23 -0.17
C VAL A 48 -15.01 -2.70 -0.13
N ALA A 49 -14.84 -1.38 0.05
CA ALA A 49 -13.54 -0.78 0.27
C ALA A 49 -12.81 -1.39 1.48
N HIS A 50 -13.54 -1.69 2.56
CA HIS A 50 -12.96 -2.32 3.73
C HIS A 50 -12.43 -3.72 3.43
N ASP A 51 -13.22 -4.59 2.80
CA ASP A 51 -12.81 -5.95 2.47
C ASP A 51 -11.60 -5.95 1.52
N LEU A 52 -11.59 -5.05 0.52
CA LEU A 52 -10.49 -4.89 -0.42
C LEU A 52 -9.21 -4.37 0.24
N ILE A 53 -9.32 -3.34 1.09
CA ILE A 53 -8.17 -2.78 1.82
C ILE A 53 -7.63 -3.82 2.80
N MET A 54 -8.48 -4.63 3.44
CA MET A 54 -8.03 -5.73 4.30
C MET A 54 -7.31 -6.83 3.51
N CYS A 55 -7.77 -7.17 2.30
CA CYS A 55 -7.11 -8.14 1.46
C CYS A 55 -5.77 -7.63 0.88
N LEU A 56 -5.67 -6.34 0.52
CA LEU A 56 -4.41 -5.74 0.05
C LEU A 56 -3.47 -5.24 1.15
N ALA A 57 -3.94 -5.14 2.39
CA ALA A 57 -3.05 -4.94 3.51
C ALA A 57 -1.99 -6.06 3.61
N ALA A 58 -2.22 -7.20 2.95
CA ALA A 58 -1.25 -8.28 2.75
C ALA A 58 -0.17 -7.98 1.67
N SER A 59 -0.38 -7.00 0.78
CA SER A 59 0.45 -6.78 -0.44
C SER A 59 1.45 -5.63 -0.31
N ILE A 60 1.20 -4.67 0.60
CA ILE A 60 1.98 -3.45 0.87
C ILE A 60 2.16 -2.52 -0.35
N SER A 61 1.89 -1.23 -0.06
CA SER A 61 2.30 0.00 -0.77
C SER A 61 1.56 0.41 -2.04
N GLY A 62 0.63 1.37 -1.90
CA GLY A 62 0.25 2.26 -3.01
C GLY A 62 -1.02 3.06 -2.73
N ILE A 63 -2.10 2.38 -2.34
CA ILE A 63 -3.43 3.00 -2.38
C ILE A 63 -3.71 4.01 -1.26
N ILE A 64 -2.90 4.06 -0.21
CA ILE A 64 -3.19 4.97 0.90
C ILE A 64 -2.87 6.45 0.51
N LEU A 65 -2.13 6.69 -0.59
CA LEU A 65 -1.82 8.05 -1.04
C LEU A 65 -3.05 8.84 -1.52
N PHE A 66 -4.12 8.18 -1.97
CA PHE A 66 -5.30 8.86 -2.52
C PHE A 66 -6.56 8.78 -1.66
N SER A 67 -6.50 8.13 -0.51
CA SER A 67 -7.60 8.19 0.46
C SER A 67 -7.60 9.55 1.17
N ASP A 68 -8.74 10.23 1.19
CA ASP A 68 -8.94 11.39 2.05
C ASP A 68 -8.84 10.99 3.52
N CYS A 69 -8.60 12.00 4.38
CA CYS A 69 -8.54 11.88 5.83
C CYS A 69 -9.61 10.96 6.43
N ILE A 70 -10.83 11.10 5.94
CA ILE A 70 -12.02 10.38 6.41
C ILE A 70 -11.90 8.88 6.13
N THR A 71 -11.41 8.48 4.95
CA THR A 71 -11.29 7.06 4.57
C THR A 71 -10.24 6.36 5.42
N ILE A 72 -9.10 7.03 5.69
CA ILE A 72 -8.07 6.52 6.60
C ILE A 72 -8.64 6.37 8.02
N ILE A 73 -9.34 7.39 8.52
CA ILE A 73 -9.93 7.35 9.87
C ILE A 73 -11.01 6.27 9.97
N ILE A 74 -11.88 6.09 8.97
CA ILE A 74 -12.91 5.04 8.97
C ILE A 74 -12.28 3.65 8.95
N TYR A 75 -11.24 3.45 8.13
CA TYR A 75 -10.44 2.22 8.14
C TYR A 75 -9.92 1.95 9.55
N MET A 76 -9.26 2.94 10.16
CA MET A 76 -8.70 2.86 11.52
C MET A 76 -9.77 2.62 12.59
N GLN A 77 -10.95 3.25 12.48
CA GLN A 77 -12.03 3.15 13.46
C GLN A 77 -12.76 1.81 13.38
N LYS A 78 -13.00 1.26 12.18
CA LYS A 78 -13.53 -0.11 12.04
C LYS A 78 -12.49 -1.15 12.46
N PHE A 79 -11.23 -0.94 12.09
CA PHE A 79 -10.11 -1.71 12.61
C PHE A 79 -9.98 -1.56 14.14
N SER A 80 -10.39 -0.43 14.74
CA SER A 80 -10.44 -0.25 16.19
C SER A 80 -11.61 -0.95 16.88
N LYS A 81 -12.73 -1.21 16.18
CA LYS A 81 -13.80 -2.09 16.71
C LYS A 81 -13.30 -3.53 16.86
N ILE A 82 -12.39 -3.96 15.97
CA ILE A 82 -11.57 -5.16 16.13
C ILE A 82 -10.25 -4.73 16.78
N SER A 83 -10.32 -4.12 17.98
CA SER A 83 -9.20 -3.48 18.69
C SER A 83 -7.84 -3.95 18.19
N TRP A 84 -7.12 -3.12 17.43
CA TRP A 84 -5.79 -3.46 16.97
C TRP A 84 -4.82 -3.72 18.14
N MET A 85 -5.16 -3.27 19.35
CA MET A 85 -4.46 -3.69 20.58
C MET A 85 -4.69 -5.17 20.93
N ARG A 86 -5.77 -5.78 20.46
CA ARG A 86 -5.98 -7.24 20.46
C ARG A 86 -5.28 -7.94 19.31
N MET A 87 -4.79 -7.21 18.30
CA MET A 87 -3.92 -7.79 17.29
C MET A 87 -2.60 -8.13 17.98
N GLY A 88 -2.49 -9.39 18.39
CA GLY A 88 -1.25 -9.88 19.01
C GLY A 88 -0.07 -9.67 18.06
N ILE A 89 1.10 -9.47 18.66
CA ILE A 89 2.37 -9.43 17.94
C ILE A 89 2.65 -10.86 17.46
N SER A 90 2.36 -11.12 16.18
CA SER A 90 2.52 -12.43 15.55
C SER A 90 3.03 -12.28 14.12
N ARG A 91 3.82 -13.26 13.67
CA ARG A 91 4.31 -13.35 12.28
C ARG A 91 3.17 -13.39 11.27
N THR A 92 2.01 -13.91 11.65
CA THR A 92 0.80 -13.98 10.80
C THR A 92 0.16 -12.61 10.55
N ASN A 93 0.54 -11.59 11.33
CA ASN A 93 -0.07 -10.26 11.30
C ASN A 93 0.86 -9.18 10.74
N VAL A 94 2.05 -9.55 10.23
CA VAL A 94 3.09 -8.60 9.83
C VAL A 94 2.61 -7.65 8.74
N ASP A 95 1.93 -8.16 7.72
CA ASP A 95 1.50 -7.32 6.60
C ASP A 95 0.41 -6.33 7.03
N ALA A 96 -0.51 -6.78 7.89
CA ALA A 96 -1.52 -5.90 8.48
C ALA A 96 -0.89 -4.81 9.37
N LEU A 97 0.15 -5.14 10.14
CA LEU A 97 0.91 -4.17 10.94
C LEU A 97 1.66 -3.16 10.05
N LEU A 98 2.24 -3.61 8.94
CA LEU A 98 2.91 -2.72 7.96
C LEU A 98 1.92 -1.78 7.27
N SER A 99 0.77 -2.29 6.88
CA SER A 99 -0.28 -1.47 6.27
C SER A 99 -0.84 -0.44 7.24
N LEU A 100 -1.04 -0.82 8.49
CA LEU A 100 -1.44 0.09 9.55
C LEU A 100 -0.38 1.18 9.81
N TYR A 101 0.90 0.79 9.82
CA TYR A 101 2.04 1.70 9.97
C TYR A 101 2.06 2.74 8.84
N GLU A 102 2.04 2.29 7.58
CA GLU A 102 2.08 3.16 6.41
C GLU A 102 0.88 4.12 6.37
N ALA A 103 -0.33 3.62 6.69
CA ALA A 103 -1.54 4.44 6.71
C ALA A 103 -1.51 5.53 7.78
N ALA A 104 -1.07 5.18 8.99
CA ALA A 104 -0.96 6.15 10.08
C ALA A 104 0.08 7.24 9.77
N HIS A 105 1.14 6.86 9.03
CA HIS A 105 2.25 7.74 8.71
C HIS A 105 1.97 8.78 7.63
N LEU A 106 0.92 8.61 6.80
CA LEU A 106 0.49 9.62 5.83
C LEU A 106 0.06 10.94 6.45
N ARG A 107 -0.34 10.92 7.74
CA ARG A 107 -0.63 12.11 8.57
C ARG A 107 -1.42 13.21 7.85
N LYS A 108 -2.37 12.85 6.97
CA LYS A 108 -3.27 13.83 6.34
C LYS A 108 -4.12 14.57 7.39
N CYS A 109 -4.26 14.00 8.59
CA CYS A 109 -5.00 14.54 9.73
C CYS A 109 -4.18 14.36 11.01
N ASP A 110 -4.22 15.33 11.94
CA ASP A 110 -3.49 15.25 13.21
C ASP A 110 -4.33 14.62 14.33
N GLU A 111 -4.84 13.42 14.06
CA GLU A 111 -5.73 12.70 14.98
C GLU A 111 -4.96 11.82 15.97
N ASP A 112 -5.38 11.80 17.23
CA ASP A 112 -4.74 11.02 18.29
C ASP A 112 -4.75 9.51 18.02
N ILE A 113 -5.75 9.03 17.28
CA ILE A 113 -5.81 7.61 16.88
C ILE A 113 -4.66 7.23 15.95
N LEU A 114 -4.22 8.14 15.06
CA LEU A 114 -3.10 7.90 14.16
C LEU A 114 -1.78 7.92 14.92
N LYS A 115 -1.62 8.85 15.87
CA LYS A 115 -0.44 8.89 16.76
C LYS A 115 -0.27 7.59 17.55
N ARG A 116 -1.38 7.08 18.13
CA ARG A 116 -1.37 5.79 18.85
C ARG A 116 -1.07 4.60 17.92
N ALA A 117 -1.62 4.59 16.72
CA ALA A 117 -1.35 3.53 15.74
C ALA A 117 0.12 3.50 15.31
N ILE A 118 0.75 4.66 15.08
CA ILE A 118 2.19 4.75 14.79
C ILE A 118 3.01 4.13 15.91
N VAL A 119 2.77 4.53 17.17
CA VAL A 119 3.53 4.00 18.32
C VAL A 119 3.38 2.49 18.43
N PHE A 120 2.14 1.99 18.35
CA PHE A 120 1.86 0.56 18.45
C PHE A 120 2.52 -0.27 17.34
N THR A 121 2.35 0.14 16.09
CA THR A 121 2.90 -0.58 14.94
C THR A 121 4.42 -0.54 14.92
N THR A 122 5.03 0.60 15.25
CA THR A 122 6.49 0.75 15.35
C THR A 122 7.07 -0.24 16.37
N ASN A 123 6.49 -0.31 17.57
CA ASN A 123 6.94 -1.22 18.61
C ASN A 123 6.76 -2.70 18.20
N SER A 124 5.61 -3.02 17.62
CA SER A 124 5.28 -4.39 17.21
C SER A 124 6.19 -4.89 16.08
N LEU A 125 6.37 -4.07 15.04
CA LEU A 125 7.25 -4.37 13.90
C LEU A 125 8.72 -4.47 14.32
N SER A 126 9.19 -3.57 15.18
CA SER A 126 10.55 -3.63 15.71
C SER A 126 10.79 -4.89 16.55
N SER A 127 9.81 -5.29 17.36
CA SER A 127 9.87 -6.54 18.12
C SER A 127 9.92 -7.77 17.20
N LEU A 128 9.12 -7.80 16.13
CA LEU A 128 9.11 -8.91 15.17
C LEU A 128 10.41 -8.98 14.34
N ALA A 129 10.99 -7.83 13.99
CA ALA A 129 12.24 -7.79 13.22
C ALA A 129 13.47 -8.22 14.06
N ASN A 130 13.47 -7.89 15.35
CA ASN A 130 14.61 -8.10 16.26
C ASN A 130 14.44 -9.30 17.21
N GLY A 131 13.26 -9.93 17.24
CA GLY A 131 12.91 -11.01 18.16
C GLY A 131 13.43 -12.40 17.77
N GLY A 132 13.22 -13.37 18.67
CA GLY A 132 13.71 -14.75 18.55
C GLY A 132 13.00 -15.63 17.51
N ASP A 133 11.74 -15.34 17.19
CA ASP A 133 11.01 -16.02 16.10
C ASP A 133 11.28 -15.30 14.77
N HIS A 134 12.46 -15.57 14.19
CA HIS A 134 12.96 -14.85 13.03
C HIS A 134 11.97 -14.82 11.86
N LEU A 135 11.52 -13.63 11.48
CA LEU A 135 10.84 -13.41 10.21
C LEU A 135 11.71 -13.92 9.04
N PRO A 136 11.12 -14.52 7.99
CA PRO A 136 11.87 -14.82 6.78
C PRO A 136 12.57 -13.57 6.28
N LYS A 137 13.83 -13.70 5.82
CA LYS A 137 14.66 -12.55 5.42
C LYS A 137 13.94 -11.54 4.52
N PRO A 138 13.18 -11.94 3.47
CA PRO A 138 12.46 -10.98 2.63
C PRO A 138 11.41 -10.15 3.40
N ILE A 139 10.70 -10.78 4.34
CA ILE A 139 9.68 -10.10 5.16
C ILE A 139 10.35 -9.18 6.17
N ARG A 140 11.44 -9.64 6.80
CA ARG A 140 12.21 -8.83 7.74
C ARG A 140 12.80 -7.58 7.06
N ASP A 141 13.36 -7.74 5.87
CA ASP A 141 13.96 -6.63 5.12
C ASP A 141 12.88 -5.61 4.72
N LYS A 142 11.67 -6.06 4.34
CA LYS A 142 10.49 -5.17 4.15
C LYS A 142 10.14 -4.40 5.43
N VAL A 143 10.12 -5.08 6.59
CA VAL A 143 9.83 -4.44 7.88
C VAL A 143 10.86 -3.38 8.21
N LEU A 144 12.15 -3.70 8.09
CA LEU A 144 13.24 -2.76 8.36
C LEU A 144 13.21 -1.56 7.41
N HIS A 145 12.89 -1.79 6.13
CA HIS A 145 12.75 -0.72 5.14
C HIS A 145 11.62 0.25 5.48
N ALA A 146 10.45 -0.27 5.90
CA ALA A 146 9.33 0.56 6.34
C ALA A 146 9.68 1.36 7.62
N LEU A 147 10.33 0.73 8.60
CA LEU A 147 10.73 1.40 9.85
C LEU A 147 11.81 2.47 9.64
N ALA A 148 12.67 2.32 8.64
CA ALA A 148 13.68 3.33 8.29
C ALA A 148 13.03 4.60 7.73
N SER A 149 12.03 4.45 6.86
CA SER A 149 11.21 5.56 6.37
C SER A 149 9.90 5.03 5.78
N PRO A 150 8.73 5.57 6.15
CA PRO A 150 7.46 5.22 5.53
C PRO A 150 7.48 5.49 4.02
N SER A 151 6.79 4.65 3.25
CA SER A 151 6.76 4.66 1.78
C SER A 151 6.54 6.05 1.17
N HIS A 152 5.57 6.81 1.68
CA HIS A 152 5.24 8.14 1.17
C HIS A 152 6.35 9.20 1.34
N ARG A 153 7.39 8.92 2.13
CA ARG A 153 8.56 9.79 2.33
C ARG A 153 9.79 9.32 1.56
N ARG A 154 9.74 8.13 0.95
CA ARG A 154 10.85 7.56 0.19
C ARG A 154 10.86 8.14 -1.22
N ILE A 155 12.05 8.16 -1.86
CA ILE A 155 12.20 8.64 -3.23
C ILE A 155 11.46 7.67 -4.16
N LYS A 156 10.28 8.08 -4.65
CA LYS A 156 9.39 7.22 -5.48
C LYS A 156 10.12 6.54 -6.63
N ARG A 157 10.98 7.28 -7.35
CA ARG A 157 11.75 6.74 -8.48
C ARG A 157 12.72 5.62 -8.09
N LEU A 158 13.31 5.70 -6.89
CA LEU A 158 14.19 4.65 -6.39
C LEU A 158 13.38 3.41 -5.96
N GLU A 159 12.24 3.62 -5.32
CA GLU A 159 11.31 2.54 -4.95
C GLU A 159 10.80 1.80 -6.19
N ALA A 160 10.41 2.54 -7.24
CA ALA A 160 10.00 1.98 -8.52
C ALA A 160 11.09 1.12 -9.16
N ARG A 161 12.35 1.61 -9.17
CA ARG A 161 13.50 0.82 -9.66
C ARG A 161 13.67 -0.49 -8.91
N ASN A 162 13.58 -0.45 -7.58
CA ASN A 162 13.69 -1.66 -6.77
C ASN A 162 12.52 -2.62 -7.03
N PHE A 163 11.31 -2.08 -7.17
CA PHE A 163 10.11 -2.89 -7.37
C PHE A 163 10.03 -3.55 -8.74
N ILE A 164 10.61 -2.96 -9.80
CA ILE A 164 10.64 -3.58 -11.13
C ILE A 164 11.19 -5.00 -11.09
N SER A 165 12.32 -5.23 -10.40
CA SER A 165 12.91 -6.57 -10.31
C SER A 165 11.97 -7.58 -9.65
N ILE A 166 11.22 -7.14 -8.63
CA ILE A 166 10.24 -7.98 -7.92
C ILE A 166 9.05 -8.27 -8.83
N TYR A 167 8.56 -7.26 -9.55
CA TYR A 167 7.41 -7.40 -10.43
C TYR A 167 7.73 -8.21 -11.70
N GLU A 168 8.97 -8.15 -12.19
CA GLU A 168 9.43 -8.95 -13.33
C GLU A 168 9.46 -10.46 -13.02
N ASP A 169 9.74 -10.83 -11.77
CA ASP A 169 9.78 -12.23 -11.30
C ASP A 169 8.39 -12.77 -10.85
N ASP A 170 7.34 -11.94 -10.84
CA ASP A 170 6.00 -12.34 -10.42
C ASP A 170 5.32 -13.23 -11.50
N LYS A 171 4.40 -14.11 -11.09
CA LYS A 171 3.61 -14.94 -12.02
C LYS A 171 2.40 -14.19 -12.59
N GLU A 172 1.95 -13.15 -11.90
CA GLU A 172 0.80 -12.31 -12.30
C GLU A 172 1.26 -11.02 -13.03
N THR A 173 2.48 -10.99 -13.56
CA THR A 173 3.05 -9.82 -14.23
C THR A 173 2.29 -9.47 -15.50
N ASN A 174 1.96 -8.18 -15.64
CA ASN A 174 1.44 -7.60 -16.86
C ASN A 174 2.62 -6.97 -17.63
N GLU A 175 2.92 -7.55 -18.79
CA GLU A 175 4.07 -7.16 -19.62
C GLU A 175 3.98 -5.71 -20.10
N ASP A 176 2.78 -5.22 -20.46
CA ASP A 176 2.58 -3.85 -20.93
C ASP A 176 2.91 -2.82 -19.83
N ILE A 177 2.47 -3.09 -18.59
CA ILE A 177 2.77 -2.24 -17.43
C ILE A 177 4.27 -2.26 -17.10
N LEU A 178 4.89 -3.43 -17.16
CA LEU A 178 6.33 -3.58 -16.89
C LEU A 178 7.17 -2.83 -17.94
N GLU A 179 6.80 -2.93 -19.22
CA GLU A 179 7.47 -2.20 -20.30
C GLU A 179 7.34 -0.69 -20.11
N LEU A 180 6.13 -0.20 -19.81
CA LEU A 180 5.88 1.21 -19.51
C LEU A 180 6.78 1.72 -18.37
N ALA A 181 6.91 0.95 -17.28
CA ALA A 181 7.74 1.30 -16.14
C ALA A 181 9.24 1.33 -16.49
N LYS A 182 9.72 0.35 -17.27
CA LYS A 182 11.11 0.30 -17.74
C LYS A 182 11.45 1.49 -18.65
N LEU A 183 10.54 1.85 -19.56
CA LEU A 183 10.70 3.01 -20.45
C LEU A 183 10.77 4.32 -19.66
N GLY A 184 9.84 4.54 -18.72
CA GLY A 184 9.81 5.76 -17.89
C GLY A 184 11.08 5.97 -17.06
N LEU A 185 11.72 4.90 -16.59
CA LEU A 185 12.96 5.00 -15.82
C LEU A 185 14.22 5.23 -16.67
N SER A 186 14.18 4.84 -17.94
CA SER A 186 15.28 4.97 -18.91
C SER A 186 15.45 6.39 -19.45
N HIS A 187 14.41 7.22 -19.41
CA HIS A 187 14.47 8.62 -19.82
C HIS A 187 14.99 9.53 -18.67
N PRO A 188 16.12 10.25 -18.86
CA PRO A 188 16.70 11.12 -17.83
C PRO A 188 16.04 12.51 -17.74
N SER A 189 15.09 12.84 -18.63
CA SER A 189 14.50 14.18 -18.75
C SER A 189 12.98 14.11 -18.88
N ALA A 190 12.30 14.02 -17.76
CA ALA A 190 11.05 14.73 -17.53
C ALA A 190 10.91 14.77 -16.01
N ASP A 191 10.75 15.98 -15.48
CA ASP A 191 10.38 16.23 -14.11
C ASP A 191 9.05 15.51 -13.83
N ALA A 192 9.13 14.26 -13.37
CA ALA A 192 8.03 13.57 -12.73
C ALA A 192 8.10 13.93 -11.23
N PRO A 193 7.08 14.56 -10.66
CA PRO A 193 7.06 14.97 -9.25
C PRO A 193 7.13 13.80 -8.26
#